data_AF-A0A1S1MK10-F1
#
_entry.id   AF-A0A1S1MK10-F1
#
_cell.length_a   1.000
_cell.length_b   1.000
_cell.length_c   1.000
_cell.angle_alpha   90.00
_cell.angle_beta   90.00
_cell.angle_gamma   90.00
#
_symmetry.space_group_name_H-M   'P 1'
#
loop_
_entity.id
_entity.type
_entity.pdbx_description
1 polymer ?
#
loop_
_entity_poly.entity_id
_entity_poly.type
_entity_poly.pdbx_seq_one_letter_code
_entity_poly.pdbx_strand_id
1 'polypeptide(L)' 'MCYWKRLSGDKIVDNAMTKKPQVVQIEPSDTAFKTDHCQPWQLVDCPPTCPPPQQAPPPGLGLPPILPPAPGRP' A
#
# COMPACT_ATOMS: atom_id res chain seq x y z
N MET A 1 -13.52 4.16 -20.85
CA MET A 1 -12.33 3.30 -21.10
C MET A 1 -11.16 4.07 -20.53
N CYS A 2 -10.45 3.55 -19.54
CA CYS A 2 -9.33 4.26 -18.93
C CYS A 2 -8.06 3.97 -19.73
N TYR A 3 -7.35 5.03 -20.10
CA TYR A 3 -6.02 4.94 -20.68
C TYR A 3 -5.03 5.66 -19.79
N TRP A 4 -3.89 5.04 -19.54
CA TRP A 4 -2.80 5.67 -18.80
C TRP A 4 -1.47 5.42 -19.50
N LYS A 5 -0.53 6.34 -19.31
CA LYS A 5 0.84 6.22 -19.81
C LYS A 5 1.85 6.85 -18.87
N ARG A 6 3.03 6.26 -18.84
CA ARG A 6 4.24 6.75 -18.17
C ARG A 6 5.23 7.26 -19.21
N LEU A 7 5.87 8.37 -18.90
CA LEU A 7 6.89 8.99 -19.74
C LEU A 7 8.22 9.04 -19.00
N SER A 8 9.31 8.76 -19.71
CA SER A 8 10.67 9.10 -19.29
C SER A 8 11.26 10.04 -20.35
N GLY A 9 11.37 11.32 -19.99
CA GLY A 9 11.54 12.41 -20.96
C GLY A 9 10.38 12.44 -21.95
N ASP A 10 10.69 12.33 -23.24
CA ASP A 10 9.70 12.33 -24.34
C ASP A 10 9.24 10.92 -24.76
N LYS A 11 9.75 9.87 -24.12
CA LYS A 11 9.46 8.47 -24.49
C LYS A 11 8.37 7.88 -23.60
N ILE A 12 7.41 7.19 -24.22
CA ILE A 12 6.46 6.34 -23.48
C ILE A 12 7.20 5.08 -23.05
N VAL A 13 7.31 4.87 -21.74
CA VAL A 13 7.96 3.69 -21.16
C VAL A 13 6.96 2.59 -20.80
N ASP A 14 5.73 2.97 -20.49
CA ASP A 14 4.64 2.03 -20.23
C ASP A 14 3.29 2.68 -20.51
N ASN A 15 2.32 1.89 -20.96
CA ASN A 15 0.95 2.34 -21.16
C ASN A 15 -0.01 1.16 -21.21
N ALA A 16 -1.26 1.40 -20.80
CA ALA A 16 -2.31 0.42 -20.99
C ALA A 16 -3.68 1.09 -21.19
N MET A 17 -4.55 0.37 -21.88
CA MET A 17 -5.97 0.71 -22.02
C MET A 17 -6.81 -0.39 -21.40
N THR A 18 -7.62 -0.05 -20.39
CA THR A 18 -8.38 -1.05 -19.63
C THR A 18 -9.73 -0.54 -19.13
N LYS A 19 -10.61 -1.49 -18.79
CA LYS A 19 -11.87 -1.26 -18.09
C LYS A 19 -11.82 -1.67 -16.62
N LYS A 20 -10.74 -2.31 -16.17
CA LYS A 20 -10.55 -2.81 -14.81
C LYS A 20 -9.62 -1.87 -14.02
N PRO A 21 -9.71 -1.84 -12.68
CA PRO A 21 -8.72 -1.17 -11.83
C PRO A 21 -7.30 -1.64 -12.12
N GLN A 22 -6.33 -0.75 -11.95
CA GLN A 22 -4.91 -1.02 -12.20
C GLN A 22 -4.04 -0.50 -11.05
N VAL A 23 -2.94 -1.21 -10.83
CA VAL A 23 -1.82 -0.73 -10.02
C VAL A 23 -0.68 -0.49 -11.00
N VAL A 24 -0.12 0.72 -10.97
CA VAL A 24 0.98 1.12 -11.84
C VAL A 24 2.18 1.45 -10.95
N GLN A 25 3.29 0.78 -11.19
CA GLN A 25 4.56 1.14 -10.54
C GLN A 25 5.10 2.40 -11.22
N ILE A 26 5.46 3.42 -10.43
CA ILE A 26 6.18 4.60 -10.93
C ILE A 26 7.64 4.41 -10.53
N GLU A 27 8.53 4.42 -11.52
CA GLU A 27 9.97 4.31 -11.36
C GLU A 27 10.60 5.70 -11.19
N PRO A 28 11.76 5.81 -10.52
CA PRO A 28 12.45 7.08 -10.35
C PRO A 28 12.84 7.80 -11.66
N SER A 29 12.90 7.07 -12.77
CA SER A 29 13.20 7.59 -14.11
C SER A 29 11.98 8.15 -14.84
N ASP A 30 10.76 7.98 -14.30
CA ASP A 30 9.58 8.58 -14.88
C ASP A 30 9.56 10.08 -14.65
N THR A 31 9.33 10.81 -15.73
CA THR A 31 9.17 12.27 -15.70
C THR A 31 7.71 12.68 -15.67
N ALA A 32 6.79 11.83 -16.15
CA ALA A 32 5.36 12.12 -16.09
C ALA A 32 4.48 10.87 -16.10
N PHE A 33 3.34 10.97 -15.40
CA PHE A 33 2.24 10.01 -15.44
C PHE A 33 0.98 10.73 -15.93
N LYS A 34 0.40 10.25 -17.04
CA LYS A 34 -0.76 10.88 -17.69
C LYS A 34 -1.90 9.88 -17.82
N THR A 35 -3.12 10.35 -17.60
CA THR A 35 -4.33 9.52 -17.53
C THR A 35 -5.47 10.19 -18.27
N ASP A 36 -6.21 9.43 -19.07
CA ASP A 36 -7.34 9.90 -19.86
C ASP A 36 -8.57 9.04 -19.56
N HIS A 37 -9.67 9.69 -19.15
CA HIS A 37 -10.93 9.03 -18.79
C HIS A 37 -10.79 7.91 -17.74
N CYS A 38 -9.90 8.11 -16.78
CA CYS A 38 -9.68 7.22 -15.65
C CYS A 38 -10.41 7.71 -14.39
N GLN A 39 -10.64 6.78 -13.45
CA GLN A 39 -11.02 7.14 -12.08
C GLN A 39 -9.85 7.83 -11.36
N PRO A 40 -10.09 8.54 -10.24
CA PRO A 40 -9.03 9.16 -9.47
C PRO A 40 -7.95 8.15 -9.06
N TRP A 41 -6.69 8.51 -9.30
CA TRP A 41 -5.55 7.69 -8.87
C TRP A 41 -5.19 8.01 -7.44
N GLN A 42 -4.79 6.98 -6.69
CA GLN A 42 -4.31 7.11 -5.32
C GLN A 42 -2.86 6.60 -5.29
N LEU A 43 -1.99 7.36 -4.65
CA LEU A 43 -0.62 6.92 -4.42
C LEU A 43 -0.65 5.76 -3.43
N VAL A 44 -0.03 4.65 -3.82
CA VAL A 44 0.17 3.50 -2.94
C VAL A 44 1.64 3.47 -2.55
N ASP A 45 1.94 3.83 -1.31
CA ASP A 45 3.31 3.81 -0.76
C ASP A 45 3.90 2.39 -0.74
N CYS A 46 3.01 1.39 -0.76
CA CYS A 46 3.34 -0.02 -0.69
C CYS A 46 2.41 -0.81 -1.63
N PRO A 47 2.92 -1.47 -2.69
CA PRO A 47 2.12 -2.42 -3.46
C PRO A 47 1.57 -3.54 -2.55
N PRO A 48 0.51 -4.26 -2.96
CA PRO A 48 -0.12 -5.32 -2.14
C PRO A 48 0.81 -6.50 -1.80
N THR A 49 2.05 -6.50 -2.30
CA THR A 49 3.12 -7.44 -1.96
C THR A 49 4.00 -6.99 -0.79
N CYS A 50 3.89 -5.73 -0.35
CA CYS A 50 4.54 -5.29 0.88
C CYS A 50 3.84 -5.95 2.08
N PRO A 51 4.58 -6.36 3.12
CA PRO A 51 3.96 -6.76 4.38
C PRO A 51 3.04 -5.62 4.82
N PRO A 52 1.84 -5.92 5.36
CA PRO A 52 1.03 -4.89 6.00
C PRO A 52 1.93 -4.08 6.94
N PRO A 53 1.75 -2.75 7.06
CA PRO A 53 2.34 -2.02 8.16
C PRO A 53 2.02 -2.85 9.40
N GLN A 54 3.05 -3.39 10.06
CA GLN A 54 2.87 -4.16 11.28
C GLN A 54 1.95 -3.29 12.13
N GLN A 55 0.72 -3.74 12.34
CA GLN A 55 -0.25 -2.97 13.10
C GLN A 55 0.48 -2.56 14.36
N ALA A 56 0.72 -1.25 14.54
CA ALA A 56 1.31 -0.77 15.76
C ALA A 56 0.51 -1.44 16.88
N PRO A 57 1.15 -2.19 17.79
CA PRO A 57 0.41 -2.94 18.81
C PRO A 57 -0.55 -1.95 19.48
N PRO A 58 -1.84 -2.30 19.63
CA PRO A 58 -2.81 -1.37 20.20
C PRO A 58 -2.25 -0.83 21.51
N PRO A 59 -2.23 0.50 21.72
CA PRO A 59 -1.80 1.07 22.99
C PRO A 59 -2.82 0.64 24.04
N GLY A 60 -2.55 -0.45 24.75
CA GLY A 60 -3.51 -0.99 25.71
C GLY A 60 -3.22 -2.35 26.32
N LEU A 61 -2.30 -3.16 25.78
CA LEU A 61 -1.88 -4.38 26.48
C LEU A 61 -0.72 -4.04 27.41
N GLY A 62 -1.10 -3.39 28.51
CA GLY A 62 -0.28 -3.32 29.70
C GLY A 62 0.23 -4.70 30.08
N LEU A 63 1.44 -4.68 30.62
CA LEU A 63 2.10 -5.74 31.38
C LEU A 63 1.11 -6.77 31.97
N PRO A 64 1.41 -8.08 31.89
CA PRO A 64 0.58 -9.06 32.59
C PRO A 64 0.56 -8.72 34.09
N PRO A 65 -0.60 -8.64 34.75
CA PRO A 65 -0.60 -8.66 36.21
C PRO A 65 -0.02 -10.01 36.61
N ILE A 66 1.12 -9.98 37.31
CA ILE A 66 1.64 -11.13 38.04
C ILE A 66 0.50 -11.57 38.97
N LEU A 67 -0.16 -12.68 38.64
CA LEU A 67 -1.10 -13.32 39.55
C LEU A 67 -0.33 -13.66 40.83
N PRO A 68 -0.78 -13.24 42.03
CA PRO A 68 -0.22 -13.79 43.25
C PRO A 68 -0.51 -15.30 43.30
N PRO A 69 0.40 -16.11 43.86
CA PRO A 69 0.17 -17.54 43.97
C PRO A 69 -1.07 -17.80 44.83
N ALA A 70 -1.98 -18.63 44.33
CA ALA A 70 -3.12 -19.09 45.11
C ALA A 70 -2.63 -19.70 46.43
N PRO A 71 -3.25 -19.38 47.58
CA PRO A 71 -2.93 -20.07 48.82
C PRO A 71 -3.45 -21.51 48.66
N GLY A 72 -2.52 -22.42 48.36
CA GLY A 72 -2.79 -23.84 48.54
C GLY A 72 -3.00 -24.09 50.02
N ARG A 73 -4.12 -24.67 50.41
CA ARG A 73 -4.13 -25.50 51.60
C ARG A 73 -5.26 -26.54 51.59
N PRO A 74 -4.95 -27.80 52.01
CA PRO A 74 -5.91 -28.87 52.31
C PRO A 74 -6.76 -28.58 53.55
#